data_AF-A0AAX2CGK5-F1
#
_entry.id   AF-A0AAX2CGK5-F1
#
_cell.length_a   1.000
_cell.length_b   1.000
_cell.length_c   1.000
_cell.angle_alpha   90.00
_cell.angle_beta   90.00
_cell.angle_gamma   90.00
#
_symmetry.space_group_name_H-M   'P 1'
#
loop_
_entity.id
_entity.type
_entity.pdbx_description
1 polymer ?
#
loop_
_entity_poly.entity_id
_entity_poly.type
_entity_poly.pdbx_seq_one_letter_code
_entity_poly.pdbx_strand_id
1 'polypeptide(L)'
;MELGEITVAKKILIWMSSIVGLVALTVGVTYGMIYVADNPVNKKTSTEVDISEYKEVPREKESMTGQIDEVFMNLPVTESSNEDEVIKAMHHMTHQKVVATQKWGAIPMSKKNAEKIRGILNNSNFEKKEEFLAINERWINRDFSKIVEDHNYF
;
A
#
# COMPACT_ATOMS: atom_id res chain seq x y z
N MET A 1 20.74 -49.39 50.21
CA MET A 1 21.04 -48.03 49.69
C MET A 1 20.16 -47.84 48.46
N GLU A 2 18.85 -47.64 48.62
CA GLU A 2 17.93 -47.79 47.46
C GLU A 2 16.74 -46.81 47.40
N LEU A 3 16.34 -46.13 48.48
CA LEU A 3 15.18 -45.21 48.41
C LEU A 3 15.53 -43.78 47.99
N GLY A 4 16.77 -43.33 48.24
CA GLY A 4 17.24 -41.99 47.90
C GLY A 4 17.59 -41.80 46.42
N GLU A 5 18.14 -42.83 45.77
CA GLU A 5 18.53 -42.73 44.36
C GLU A 5 17.32 -42.72 43.42
N ILE A 6 16.28 -43.50 43.74
CA ILE A 6 15.02 -43.54 42.97
C ILE A 6 14.32 -42.16 42.99
N THR A 7 14.39 -41.44 44.10
CA THR A 7 13.77 -40.10 44.21
C THR A 7 14.57 -39.03 43.45
N VAL A 8 15.89 -39.13 43.40
CA VAL A 8 16.75 -38.24 42.60
C VAL A 8 16.57 -38.49 41.10
N ALA A 9 16.56 -39.75 40.66
CA ALA A 9 16.35 -40.12 39.25
C ALA A 9 14.99 -39.63 38.73
N LYS A 10 13.93 -39.71 39.54
CA LYS A 10 12.59 -39.22 39.17
C LYS A 10 12.54 -37.69 39.01
N LYS A 11 13.31 -36.94 39.81
CA LYS A 11 13.45 -35.48 39.69
C LYS A 11 14.24 -35.07 38.44
N ILE A 12 15.30 -35.80 38.11
CA ILE A 12 16.11 -35.57 36.90
C ILE A 12 15.28 -35.86 35.64
N LEU A 13 14.46 -36.91 35.64
CA LEU A 13 13.57 -37.24 34.52
C LEU A 13 12.53 -36.13 34.27
N ILE A 14 11.99 -35.51 35.32
CA ILE A 14 11.05 -34.38 35.24
C ILE A 14 11.74 -33.12 34.67
N TRP A 15 12.99 -32.86 35.07
CA TRP A 15 13.79 -31.75 34.53
C TRP A 15 14.16 -31.94 33.05
N MET A 16 14.54 -33.15 32.64
CA MET A 16 14.87 -33.43 31.23
C MET A 16 13.65 -33.30 30.31
N SER A 17 12.47 -33.78 30.74
CA SER A 17 11.22 -33.60 29.97
C SER A 17 10.83 -32.13 29.82
N SER A 18 11.13 -31.30 30.82
CA SER A 18 10.88 -29.85 30.78
C SER A 18 11.80 -29.15 29.77
N ILE A 19 13.05 -29.59 29.64
CA ILE A 19 14.01 -29.08 28.65
C ILE A 19 13.61 -29.46 27.23
N VAL A 20 13.18 -30.71 27.01
CA VAL A 20 12.72 -31.18 25.69
C VAL A 20 11.46 -30.40 25.24
N GLY A 21 10.54 -30.12 26.17
CA GLY A 21 9.37 -29.27 25.88
C GLY A 21 9.75 -27.83 25.51
N LEU A 22 10.75 -27.25 26.16
CA LEU A 22 11.23 -25.90 25.87
C LEU A 22 11.86 -25.81 24.46
N VAL A 23 12.64 -26.81 24.06
CA VAL A 23 13.28 -26.87 22.73
C VAL A 23 12.24 -27.05 21.62
N ALA A 24 11.19 -27.86 21.83
CA ALA A 24 10.12 -28.01 20.86
C ALA A 24 9.32 -26.70 20.65
N LEU A 25 9.10 -25.93 21.73
CA LEU A 25 8.43 -24.64 21.66
C LEU A 25 9.25 -23.60 20.90
N THR A 26 10.56 -23.52 21.11
CA THR A 26 11.41 -22.55 20.41
C THR A 26 11.48 -22.84 18.90
N VAL A 27 11.57 -24.12 18.51
CA VAL A 27 11.54 -24.52 17.09
C VAL A 27 10.18 -24.24 16.45
N GLY A 28 9.08 -24.47 17.17
CA GLY A 28 7.73 -24.17 16.67
C GLY A 28 7.51 -22.67 16.42
N VAL A 29 7.98 -21.82 17.34
CA VAL A 29 7.88 -20.35 17.20
C VAL A 29 8.76 -19.85 16.05
N THR A 30 10.00 -20.32 15.92
CA THR A 30 10.89 -19.87 14.84
C THR A 30 10.37 -20.28 13.46
N TYR A 31 9.91 -21.53 13.29
CA TYR A 31 9.29 -21.96 12.04
C TYR A 31 7.97 -21.23 11.74
N GLY A 32 7.14 -20.98 12.77
CA GLY A 32 5.89 -20.22 12.62
C GLY A 32 6.12 -18.78 12.16
N MET A 33 7.14 -18.10 12.71
CA MET A 33 7.49 -16.73 12.32
C MET A 33 8.02 -16.64 10.88
N ILE A 34 8.83 -17.62 10.43
CA ILE A 34 9.29 -17.70 9.04
C ILE A 34 8.11 -17.92 8.09
N TYR A 35 7.20 -18.83 8.43
CA TYR A 35 6.01 -19.10 7.60
C TYR A 35 5.10 -17.87 7.43
N VAL A 36 4.93 -17.06 8.48
CA VAL A 36 4.16 -15.81 8.43
C VAL A 36 4.88 -14.71 7.64
N ALA A 37 6.22 -14.67 7.69
CA ALA A 37 7.01 -13.72 6.90
C ALA A 37 7.00 -14.06 5.40
N ASP A 38 7.08 -15.35 5.04
CA ASP A 38 7.06 -15.81 3.65
C ASP A 38 5.65 -15.87 3.04
N ASN A 39 4.62 -16.01 3.88
CA ASN A 39 3.21 -15.92 3.49
C ASN A 39 2.56 -14.70 4.14
N PRO A 40 2.82 -13.46 3.66
CA PRO A 40 2.06 -12.32 4.12
C PRO A 40 0.58 -12.60 3.87
N VAL A 41 -0.19 -12.75 4.95
CA VAL A 41 -1.66 -12.92 4.89
C VAL A 41 -2.22 -11.66 4.26
N ASN A 42 -2.34 -11.72 2.94
CA ASN A 42 -3.12 -10.85 2.10
C ASN A 42 -4.58 -11.04 2.51
N LYS A 43 -4.99 -10.33 3.57
CA LYS A 43 -6.40 -10.12 3.89
C LYS A 43 -7.00 -9.20 2.82
N LYS A 44 -7.17 -9.75 1.63
CA LYS A 44 -8.10 -9.27 0.61
C LYS A 44 -9.41 -10.00 0.86
N THR A 45 -10.26 -9.45 1.73
CA THR A 45 -11.69 -9.73 1.62
C THR A 45 -12.16 -8.95 0.40
N SER A 46 -11.97 -9.58 -0.76
CA SER A 46 -12.43 -9.12 -2.06
C SER A 46 -13.93 -9.37 -2.09
N THR A 47 -14.74 -8.32 -1.92
CA THR A 47 -16.12 -8.37 -2.38
C THR A 47 -16.05 -8.25 -3.91
N GLU A 48 -16.50 -9.31 -4.58
CA GLU A 48 -16.55 -9.45 -6.02
C GLU A 48 -17.33 -8.28 -6.64
N VAL A 49 -16.61 -7.40 -7.35
CA VAL A 49 -17.21 -6.38 -8.21
C VAL A 49 -17.09 -6.93 -9.62
N ASP A 50 -18.24 -7.20 -10.23
CA ASP A 50 -18.42 -7.70 -11.59
C ASP A 50 -17.62 -6.86 -12.61
N ILE A 51 -16.72 -7.54 -13.31
CA ILE A 51 -15.70 -7.00 -14.24
C ILE A 51 -16.19 -7.13 -15.70
N SER A 52 -17.50 -7.16 -15.95
CA SER A 52 -18.04 -7.38 -17.29
C SER A 52 -18.03 -6.16 -18.24
N GLU A 53 -17.52 -4.99 -17.82
CA GLU A 53 -17.57 -3.77 -18.63
C GLU A 53 -16.19 -3.10 -18.87
N TYR A 54 -15.19 -3.85 -19.33
CA TYR A 54 -14.01 -3.24 -19.96
C TYR A 54 -13.62 -4.09 -21.17
N LYS A 55 -14.09 -3.65 -22.34
CA LYS A 55 -13.61 -4.17 -23.62
C LYS A 55 -12.10 -3.99 -23.68
N GLU A 56 -11.41 -5.10 -23.96
CA GLU A 56 -9.96 -5.18 -24.10
C GLU A 56 -9.47 -4.22 -25.20
N VAL A 57 -8.71 -3.21 -24.80
CA VAL A 57 -7.85 -2.44 -25.71
C VAL A 57 -6.47 -3.11 -25.69
N PRO A 58 -5.88 -3.46 -26.85
CA PRO A 58 -4.60 -4.16 -26.91
C PRO A 58 -3.50 -3.44 -26.15
N ARG A 59 -2.94 -4.12 -25.14
CA ARG A 59 -1.83 -3.63 -24.32
C ARG A 59 -0.52 -3.84 -25.08
N GLU A 60 -0.04 -2.78 -25.72
CA GLU A 60 1.34 -2.72 -26.21
C GLU A 60 2.28 -2.77 -24.99
N LYS A 61 3.17 -3.76 -25.01
CA LYS A 61 4.13 -4.03 -23.94
C LYS A 61 5.35 -3.13 -24.13
N GLU A 62 5.31 -1.90 -23.64
CA GLU A 62 6.54 -1.12 -23.44
C GLU A 62 6.91 -1.09 -21.95
N SER A 63 7.85 -1.97 -21.63
CA SER A 63 8.57 -2.06 -20.38
C SER A 63 9.51 -0.86 -20.23
N MET A 64 9.01 0.27 -19.73
CA MET A 64 9.84 1.38 -19.25
C MET A 64 9.21 2.05 -18.02
N THR A 65 8.90 1.26 -16.99
CA THR A 65 8.47 1.78 -15.69
C THR A 65 9.70 2.14 -14.86
N GLY A 66 9.93 3.44 -14.63
CA GLY A 66 10.74 3.89 -13.50
C GLY A 66 10.24 3.22 -12.21
N GLN A 67 11.15 2.91 -11.30
CA GLN A 67 10.86 2.19 -10.05
C GLN A 67 9.79 2.96 -9.25
N ILE A 68 8.60 2.39 -9.10
CA ILE A 68 7.54 2.95 -8.25
C ILE A 68 7.71 2.34 -6.87
N ASP A 69 8.23 3.13 -5.94
CA ASP A 69 8.55 2.66 -4.58
C ASP A 69 7.29 2.39 -3.74
N GLU A 70 6.15 3.01 -4.06
CA GLU A 70 4.91 2.88 -3.29
C GLU A 70 3.66 3.03 -4.17
N VAL A 71 2.69 2.12 -4.03
CA VAL A 71 1.39 2.21 -4.73
C VAL A 71 0.29 2.39 -3.70
N PHE A 72 -0.37 3.53 -3.73
CA PHE A 72 -1.47 3.86 -2.84
C PHE A 72 -2.80 3.47 -3.49
N MET A 73 -3.40 2.36 -3.05
CA MET A 73 -4.72 1.93 -3.54
C MET A 73 -5.84 2.95 -3.21
N ASN A 74 -5.64 3.75 -2.16
CA ASN A 74 -6.57 4.78 -1.69
C ASN A 74 -5.91 6.16 -1.73
N LEU A 75 -6.72 7.20 -1.81
CA LEU A 75 -6.28 8.59 -1.71
C LEU A 75 -5.84 8.90 -0.26
N PRO A 76 -4.55 9.19 0.01
CA PRO A 76 -4.02 9.37 1.36
C PRO A 76 -4.12 10.83 1.85
N VAL A 77 -5.18 11.55 1.46
CA VAL A 77 -5.45 12.93 1.90
C VAL A 77 -6.91 13.09 2.32
N THR A 78 -7.14 14.02 3.25
CA THR A 78 -8.46 14.35 3.80
C THR A 78 -8.65 15.87 3.80
N GLU A 79 -9.82 16.33 4.26
CA GLU A 79 -10.12 17.76 4.41
C GLU A 79 -9.19 18.48 5.40
N SER A 80 -8.52 17.73 6.29
CA SER A 80 -7.54 18.27 7.25
C SER A 80 -6.11 18.26 6.73
N SER A 81 -5.87 17.74 5.52
CA SER A 81 -4.54 17.73 4.91
C SER A 81 -4.09 19.14 4.56
N ASN A 82 -2.78 19.37 4.67
CA ASN A 82 -2.19 20.65 4.26
C ASN A 82 -2.00 20.71 2.73
N GLU A 83 -1.64 21.88 2.23
CA GLU A 83 -1.49 22.14 0.79
C GLU A 83 -0.43 21.21 0.16
N ASP A 84 0.73 21.05 0.80
CA ASP A 84 1.82 20.19 0.31
C ASP A 84 1.41 18.72 0.20
N GLU A 85 0.64 18.21 1.15
CA GLU A 85 0.10 16.85 1.12
C GLU A 85 -0.85 16.65 -0.06
N VAL A 86 -1.72 17.64 -0.31
CA VAL A 86 -2.68 17.60 -1.43
C VAL A 86 -1.95 17.72 -2.77
N ILE A 87 -0.97 18.61 -2.89
CA ILE A 87 -0.11 18.76 -4.07
C ILE A 87 0.62 17.45 -4.35
N LYS A 88 1.23 16.84 -3.34
CA LYS A 88 1.94 15.55 -3.48
C LYS A 88 0.99 14.45 -3.94
N ALA A 89 -0.23 14.40 -3.40
CA ALA A 89 -1.24 13.45 -3.86
C ALA A 89 -1.65 13.69 -5.32
N MET A 90 -1.87 14.96 -5.71
CA MET A 90 -2.15 15.33 -7.10
C MET A 90 -0.99 14.96 -8.04
N HIS A 91 0.26 15.19 -7.64
CA HIS A 91 1.44 14.79 -8.39
C HIS A 91 1.51 13.27 -8.60
N HIS A 92 1.37 12.47 -7.53
CA HIS A 92 1.35 11.01 -7.62
C HIS A 92 0.20 10.46 -8.48
N MET A 93 -0.91 11.20 -8.63
CA MET A 93 -1.98 10.82 -9.55
C MET A 93 -1.51 10.89 -11.02
N THR A 94 -0.65 11.84 -11.37
CA THR A 94 -0.16 12.01 -12.76
C THR A 94 0.78 10.88 -13.21
N HIS A 95 1.46 10.23 -12.27
CA HIS A 95 2.49 9.20 -12.54
C HIS A 95 1.97 7.97 -13.31
N GLN A 96 0.66 7.73 -13.29
CA GLN A 96 0.00 6.66 -14.06
C GLN A 96 -0.10 6.96 -15.56
N LYS A 97 -0.02 8.24 -15.94
CA LYS A 97 -0.24 8.73 -17.31
C LYS A 97 1.02 9.30 -17.94
N VAL A 98 2.09 9.47 -17.16
CA VAL A 98 3.37 10.04 -17.61
C VAL A 98 4.49 9.01 -17.49
N VAL A 99 5.36 8.98 -18.50
CA VAL A 99 6.62 8.26 -18.48
C VAL A 99 7.70 9.21 -17.96
N ALA A 100 8.32 8.85 -16.85
CA ALA A 100 9.38 9.63 -16.22
C ALA A 100 10.47 8.68 -15.70
N THR A 101 11.73 9.11 -15.77
CA THR A 101 12.89 8.31 -15.33
C THR A 101 12.88 8.08 -13.82
N GLN A 102 12.41 9.06 -13.04
CA GLN A 102 12.24 8.97 -11.60
C GLN A 102 10.81 9.37 -11.25
N LYS A 103 10.09 8.48 -10.59
CA LYS A 103 8.73 8.73 -10.09
C LYS A 103 8.47 7.87 -8.86
N TRP A 104 8.24 8.50 -7.72
CA TRP A 104 7.96 7.83 -6.45
C TRP A 104 6.48 7.97 -6.15
N GLY A 105 5.84 6.89 -5.68
CA GLY A 105 4.41 6.92 -5.39
C GLY A 105 3.54 6.77 -6.64
N ALA A 106 2.41 6.10 -6.53
CA ALA A 106 1.36 6.14 -7.54
C ALA A 106 0.00 6.10 -6.85
N ILE A 107 -0.85 7.08 -7.17
CA ILE A 107 -2.26 7.10 -6.75
C ILE A 107 -3.10 6.93 -8.01
N PRO A 108 -4.12 6.05 -8.02
CA PRO A 108 -5.01 5.93 -9.16
C PRO A 108 -5.69 7.27 -9.47
N MET A 109 -5.46 7.81 -10.67
CA MET A 109 -6.21 8.95 -11.22
C MET A 109 -7.60 8.49 -11.68
N SER A 110 -8.40 8.00 -10.74
CA SER A 110 -9.81 7.67 -10.95
C SER A 110 -10.66 8.93 -10.79
N LYS A 111 -11.81 8.98 -11.50
CA LYS A 111 -12.79 10.07 -11.33
C LYS A 111 -13.18 10.26 -9.86
N LYS A 112 -13.36 9.16 -9.13
CA LYS A 112 -13.66 9.16 -7.68
C LYS A 112 -12.58 9.87 -6.86
N ASN A 113 -11.30 9.63 -7.14
CA ASN A 113 -10.22 10.30 -6.41
C ASN A 113 -10.11 11.78 -6.81
N ALA A 114 -10.29 12.11 -8.09
CA ALA A 114 -10.33 13.48 -8.58
C ALA A 114 -11.49 14.28 -7.93
N GLU A 115 -12.68 13.70 -7.83
CA GLU A 115 -13.83 14.33 -7.15
C GLU A 115 -13.57 14.54 -5.64
N LYS A 116 -12.87 13.62 -4.97
CA LYS A 116 -12.45 13.82 -3.56
C LYS A 116 -11.47 14.98 -3.41
N ILE A 117 -10.44 15.04 -4.27
CA ILE A 117 -9.51 16.18 -4.29
C ILE A 117 -10.26 17.49 -4.52
N ARG A 118 -11.28 17.50 -5.39
CA ARG A 118 -12.11 18.70 -5.60
C ARG A 118 -12.84 19.12 -4.32
N GLY A 119 -13.35 18.17 -3.55
CA GLY A 119 -13.96 18.44 -2.24
C GLY A 119 -12.98 19.15 -1.31
N ILE A 120 -11.79 18.57 -1.14
CA ILE A 120 -10.72 19.12 -0.30
C ILE A 120 -10.34 20.53 -0.78
N LEU A 121 -10.10 20.71 -2.07
CA LEU A 121 -9.76 22.01 -2.66
C LEU A 121 -10.85 23.05 -2.40
N ASN A 122 -12.12 22.70 -2.61
CA ASN A 122 -13.26 23.59 -2.40
C ASN A 122 -13.37 24.08 -0.95
N ASN A 123 -13.01 23.25 0.04
CA ASN A 123 -13.05 23.60 1.47
C ASN A 123 -11.73 24.19 1.99
N SER A 124 -10.69 24.21 1.17
CA SER A 124 -9.38 24.75 1.53
C SER A 124 -9.28 26.27 1.33
N ASN A 125 -8.27 26.86 1.98
CA ASN A 125 -7.79 28.22 1.77
C ASN A 125 -6.38 28.23 1.14
N PHE A 126 -6.07 27.23 0.30
CA PHE A 126 -4.78 27.10 -0.36
C PHE A 126 -4.49 28.28 -1.29
N GLU A 127 -3.23 28.71 -1.35
CA GLU A 127 -2.84 29.89 -2.13
C GLU A 127 -3.16 29.71 -3.61
N LYS A 128 -2.90 28.50 -4.13
CA LYS A 128 -3.07 28.16 -5.56
C LYS A 128 -4.33 27.34 -5.84
N LYS A 129 -5.33 27.43 -4.97
CA LYS A 129 -6.59 26.67 -5.05
C LYS A 129 -7.22 26.65 -6.44
N GLU A 130 -7.35 27.82 -7.09
CA GLU A 130 -8.02 27.93 -8.39
C GLU A 130 -7.24 27.22 -9.51
N GLU A 131 -5.91 27.24 -9.45
CA GLU A 131 -5.06 26.53 -10.40
C GLU A 131 -5.21 25.01 -10.24
N PHE A 132 -5.22 24.54 -8.99
CA PHE A 132 -5.45 23.12 -8.69
C PHE A 132 -6.85 22.66 -9.09
N LEU A 133 -7.88 23.49 -8.88
CA LEU A 133 -9.25 23.21 -9.33
C LEU A 133 -9.31 23.10 -10.86
N ALA A 134 -8.68 24.02 -11.59
CA ALA A 134 -8.66 23.99 -13.05
C ALA A 134 -7.94 22.74 -13.60
N ILE A 135 -6.85 22.31 -12.95
CA ILE A 135 -6.16 21.04 -13.27
C ILE A 135 -7.08 19.85 -13.00
N ASN A 136 -7.65 19.79 -11.79
CA ASN A 136 -8.46 18.65 -11.35
C ASN A 136 -9.77 18.50 -12.15
N GLU A 137 -10.40 19.60 -12.58
CA GLU A 137 -11.59 19.56 -13.43
C GLU A 137 -11.31 18.91 -14.79
N ARG A 138 -10.12 19.10 -15.38
CA ARG A 138 -9.72 18.36 -16.60
C ARG A 138 -9.69 16.85 -16.31
N TRP A 139 -9.09 16.46 -15.19
CA TRP A 139 -8.98 15.05 -14.81
C TRP A 139 -10.34 14.39 -14.56
N ILE A 140 -11.27 15.10 -13.91
CA ILE A 140 -12.66 14.63 -13.70
C ILE A 140 -13.37 14.40 -15.04
N ASN A 141 -13.13 15.28 -16.02
CA ASN A 141 -13.66 15.19 -17.39
C ASN A 141 -12.87 14.21 -18.28
N ARG A 142 -11.89 13.49 -17.72
CA ARG A 142 -10.98 12.57 -18.43
C ARG A 142 -10.17 13.25 -19.54
N ASP A 143 -9.98 14.54 -19.43
CA ASP A 143 -9.06 15.30 -20.27
C ASP A 143 -7.65 15.22 -19.68
N PHE A 144 -6.79 14.45 -20.37
CA PHE A 144 -5.39 14.28 -20.04
C PHE A 144 -4.47 14.95 -21.07
N SER A 145 -5.02 15.84 -21.91
CA SER A 145 -4.27 16.53 -22.97
C SER A 145 -3.08 17.35 -22.45
N LYS A 146 -3.12 17.73 -21.17
CA LYS A 146 -2.07 18.51 -20.47
C LYS A 146 -1.36 17.74 -19.37
N ILE A 147 -1.43 16.41 -19.35
CA ILE A 147 -1.01 15.64 -18.18
C ILE A 147 0.50 15.70 -17.90
N VAL A 148 1.31 16.00 -18.93
CA VAL A 148 2.76 16.20 -18.79
C VAL A 148 3.04 17.57 -18.18
N GLU A 149 2.35 18.61 -18.64
CA GLU A 149 2.42 19.95 -18.05
C GLU A 149 1.93 19.93 -16.60
N ASP A 150 0.83 19.23 -16.34
CA ASP A 150 0.28 19.06 -14.99
C ASP A 150 1.31 18.36 -14.08
N HIS A 151 1.97 17.28 -14.55
CA HIS A 151 3.03 16.61 -13.80
C HIS A 151 4.20 17.53 -13.46
N ASN A 152 4.59 18.41 -14.39
CA ASN A 152 5.75 19.31 -14.22
C ASN A 152 5.41 20.59 -13.44
N TYR A 153 4.12 20.87 -13.23
CA TYR A 153 3.64 22.02 -12.50
C TYR A 153 3.74 21.84 -10.98
N PHE A 154 3.64 20.59 -10.50
CA PHE A 154 3.78 20.23 -9.09
C PHE A 154 5.23 20.14 -8.63
#